data_AF-B9LUK4-F1
#
_entry.id   AF-B9LUK4-F1
#
_cell.length_a   1.000
_cell.length_b   1.000
_cell.length_c   1.000
_cell.angle_alpha   90.00
_cell.angle_beta   90.00
_cell.angle_gamma   90.00
#
_symmetry.space_group_name_H-M   'P 1'
#
loop_
_entity.id
_entity.type
_entity.pdbx_description
1 polymer ?
#
loop_
_entity_poly.entity_id
_entity_poly.type
_entity_poly.pdbx_seq_one_letter_code
_entity_poly.pdbx_strand_id
1 'polypeptide(L)' 'MSDRDTTTITITVLIDGTQYVRQVEGTHWRRDDERTVYVYDGDTTVLEVDAEYFVEAAREDRVETISTVTQ' A
#
# COMPACT_ATOMS: atom_id res chain seq x y z
N MET A 1 -11.87 -22.14 3.25
CA MET A 1 -11.32 -20.76 3.29
C MET A 1 -9.91 -20.90 2.74
N SER A 2 -9.58 -20.25 1.62
CA SER A 2 -8.22 -20.37 1.07
C SER A 2 -7.25 -19.76 2.07
N ASP A 3 -6.21 -20.52 2.43
CA ASP A 3 -4.93 -20.07 2.99
C ASP A 3 -4.25 -19.06 2.04
N ARG A 4 -4.90 -17.94 1.73
CA ARG A 4 -4.18 -16.80 1.15
C ARG A 4 -3.53 -16.12 2.33
N ASP A 5 -2.20 -16.08 2.36
CA ASP A 5 -1.44 -15.23 3.25
C ASP A 5 -1.77 -13.76 2.92
N THR A 6 -2.86 -13.28 3.49
CA THR A 6 -3.24 -11.88 3.46
C THR A 6 -2.53 -11.15 4.58
N THR A 7 -2.05 -9.95 4.28
CA THR A 7 -1.43 -9.02 5.20
C THR A 7 -2.22 -7.72 5.21
N THR A 8 -1.97 -6.90 6.23
CA THR A 8 -2.47 -5.53 6.23
C THR A 8 -1.55 -4.67 5.38
N ILE A 9 -2.12 -4.00 4.39
CA ILE A 9 -1.44 -3.01 3.56
C ILE A 9 -1.99 -1.64 3.95
N THR A 10 -1.12 -0.77 4.43
CA THR A 10 -1.42 0.63 4.73
C THR A 10 -1.11 1.48 3.51
N ILE A 11 -2.12 2.17 2.99
CA ILE A 11 -1.99 3.13 1.91
C ILE A 11 -2.25 4.53 2.46
N THR A 12 -1.33 5.44 2.16
CA THR A 12 -1.47 6.86 2.47
C THR A 12 -1.68 7.64 1.18
N VAL A 13 -2.70 8.49 1.19
CA VAL A 13 -3.01 9.40 0.09
C VAL A 13 -3.08 10.85 0.56
N LEU A 14 -2.84 11.79 -0.34
CA LEU A 14 -2.99 13.22 -0.12
C LEU A 14 -4.07 13.75 -1.05
N ILE A 15 -5.20 14.20 -0.49
CA ILE A 15 -6.34 14.74 -1.25
C ILE A 15 -6.61 16.15 -0.73
N ASP A 16 -6.57 17.14 -1.62
CA ASP A 16 -6.77 18.56 -1.29
C ASP A 16 -5.87 19.03 -0.12
N GLY A 17 -4.60 18.58 -0.11
CA GLY A 17 -3.63 18.89 0.95
C GLY A 17 -3.87 18.18 2.29
N THR A 18 -4.89 17.32 2.39
CA THR A 18 -5.19 16.54 3.59
C THR A 18 -4.72 15.10 3.41
N GLN A 19 -3.97 14.59 4.39
CA GLN A 19 -3.48 13.21 4.38
C GLN A 19 -4.56 12.25 4.90
N TYR A 20 -4.82 11.20 4.14
CA TYR A 20 -5.72 10.10 4.53
C TYR A 20 -4.94 8.80 4.56
N VAL A 21 -5.20 7.99 5.59
CA VAL A 21 -4.57 6.68 5.78
C VAL A 21 -5.66 5.63 5.73
N ARG A 22 -5.45 4.60 4.90
CA ARG A 22 -6.37 3.47 4.77
C ARG A 22 -5.60 2.16 4.92
N GLN A 23 -6.06 1.32 5.83
CA GLN A 23 -5.64 -0.08 5.91
C GLN A 23 -6.60 -0.94 5.09
N VAL A 24 -6.04 -1.86 4.31
CA VAL A 24 -6.77 -2.83 3.49
C VAL A 24 -6.09 -4.20 3.61
N GLU A 25 -6.89 -5.25 3.75
CA GLU A 25 -6.38 -6.62 3.69
C GLU A 25 -6.08 -6.98 2.23
N GLY A 26 -4.88 -7.50 1.98
CA GLY A 26 -4.47 -7.94 0.66
C GLY A 26 -3.23 -8.80 0.73
N THR A 27 -2.89 -9.45 -0.37
CA THR A 27 -1.69 -10.28 -0.50
C THR A 27 -0.45 -9.48 -0.87
N HIS A 28 -0.61 -8.44 -1.70
CA HIS A 28 0.47 -7.57 -2.15
C HIS A 28 -0.07 -6.27 -2.75
N TRP A 29 0.83 -5.31 -3.00
CA TRP A 29 0.56 -4.13 -3.80
C TRP A 29 1.57 -4.01 -4.94
N ARG A 30 1.17 -3.35 -6.03
CA ARG A 30 2.03 -3.06 -7.18
C ARG A 30 1.76 -1.65 -7.67
N ARG A 31 2.79 -1.03 -8.26
CA ARG A 31 2.67 0.19 -9.04
C ARG A 31 2.91 -0.11 -10.52
N ASP A 32 2.07 0.42 -11.40
CA ASP A 32 2.25 0.28 -12.85
C ASP A 32 3.15 1.40 -13.42
N ASP A 33 3.36 1.39 -14.75
CA ASP A 33 4.17 2.37 -15.48
C ASP A 33 3.60 3.80 -15.43
N GLU A 34 2.27 3.95 -15.40
CA GLU A 34 1.54 5.21 -15.18
C GLU A 34 1.54 5.66 -13.71
N ARG A 35 2.19 4.86 -12.85
CA ARG A 35 2.37 5.11 -11.42
C ARG A 35 1.12 4.95 -10.57
N THR A 36 0.05 4.37 -11.11
CA THR A 36 -1.15 3.98 -10.36
C THR A 36 -0.82 2.82 -9.45
N VAL A 37 -1.36 2.85 -8.23
CA VAL A 37 -1.11 1.85 -7.19
C VAL A 37 -2.32 0.96 -7.05
N TYR A 38 -2.07 -0.35 -7.00
CA TYR A 38 -3.07 -1.39 -6.89
C TYR A 38 -2.77 -2.28 -5.69
N VAL A 39 -3.79 -2.59 -4.90
CA VAL A 39 -3.73 -3.62 -3.85
C VAL A 39 -4.54 -4.83 -4.32
N TYR A 40 -3.97 -6.02 -4.14
CA TYR A 40 -4.55 -7.27 -4.63
C TYR A 40 -4.85 -8.26 -3.51
N ASP A 41 -6.02 -8.90 -3.53
CA ASP A 41 -6.30 -10.17 -2.87
C ASP A 41 -6.20 -11.32 -3.91
N GLY A 42 -5.06 -12.02 -3.92
CA GLY A 42 -4.75 -12.94 -5.01
C GLY A 42 -4.72 -12.23 -6.36
N ASP A 43 -5.59 -12.63 -7.28
CA ASP A 43 -5.74 -12.03 -8.61
C ASP A 43 -6.75 -10.88 -8.66
N THR A 44 -7.39 -10.54 -7.54
CA THR A 44 -8.46 -9.52 -7.48
C THR A 44 -7.92 -8.20 -6.97
N THR A 45 -8.08 -7.12 -7.74
CA THR A 45 -7.84 -5.75 -7.26
C THR A 45 -8.91 -5.37 -6.22
N VAL A 46 -8.46 -5.02 -5.01
CA VAL A 46 -9.33 -4.59 -3.90
C VAL A 46 -9.23 -3.09 -3.60
N LEU A 47 -8.18 -2.44 -4.08
CA LEU A 47 -8.01 -0.99 -4.02
C LEU A 47 -7.17 -0.53 -5.21
N GLU A 48 -7.58 0.60 -5.79
CA GLU A 48 -6.86 1.33 -6.83
C GLU A 48 -6.68 2.78 -6.35
N VAL A 49 -5.49 3.34 -6.55
CA VAL A 49 -5.14 4.71 -6.17
C VAL A 49 -4.35 5.35 -7.29
N ASP A 50 -4.92 6.41 -7.86
CA ASP A 50 -4.23 7.23 -8.86
C ASP A 50 -2.90 7.79 -8.35
N ALA A 51 -1.96 7.89 -9.29
CA ALA A 51 -0.62 8.40 -9.02
C ALA A 51 -0.61 9.81 -8.40
N GLU A 52 -1.63 10.64 -8.67
CA GLU A 52 -1.72 12.02 -8.17
C GLU A 52 -1.99 12.10 -6.67
N TYR A 53 -2.67 11.10 -6.09
CA TYR A 53 -3.01 11.08 -4.67
C TYR A 53 -2.03 10.25 -3.85
N PHE A 54 -1.29 9.33 -4.47
CA PHE A 54 -0.44 8.37 -3.76
C PHE A 54 0.76 9.02 -3.05
N VAL A 55 0.92 8.74 -1.75
CA VAL A 55 2.08 9.15 -0.96
C VAL A 55 2.98 7.95 -0.64
N GLU A 56 2.42 6.93 0.01
CA GLU A 56 3.17 5.74 0.41
C GLU A 56 2.28 4.49 0.54
N ALA A 57 2.93 3.32 0.43
CA ALA A 57 2.34 2.01 0.70
C ALA A 57 3.30 1.21 1.57
N ALA A 58 2.79 0.66 2.68
CA ALA A 58 3.52 -0.22 3.57
C ALA A 58 2.77 -1.53 3.75
N ARG A 59 3.47 -2.67 3.70
CA ARG A 59 2.94 -3.96 4.13
C ARG A 59 3.34 -4.20 5.59
N GLU A 60 2.45 -4.76 6.39
CA GLU A 60 2.73 -5.07 7.80
C GLU A 60 3.51 -6.40 7.99
N ASP A 61 4.09 -6.98 6.94
CA ASP A 61 5.02 -8.11 7.04
C ASP A 61 6.43 -7.65 7.42
N ARG A 62 6.69 -7.65 8.73
CA ARG A 62 7.94 -7.26 9.41
C ARG A 62 8.32 -5.80 9.20
N VAL A 63 8.05 -5.02 10.24
CA VAL A 63 8.76 -3.77 10.52
C VAL A 63 10.26 -4.08 10.71
N GLU A 64 11.05 -3.99 9.64
CA GLU A 64 12.49 -3.75 9.75
C GLU A 64 12.70 -2.24 9.60
N THR A 65 12.69 -1.54 10.73
CA THR A 65 13.00 -0.10 10.79
C THR A 65 14.46 0.10 10.38
N ILE A 66 14.70 0.49 9.13
CA ILE A 66 16.02 0.96 8.69
C ILE A 66 16.11 2.46 9.00
N SER A 67 16.44 2.81 10.24
CA SER A 67 16.80 4.19 10.59
C SER A 67 18.23 4.48 10.10
N THR A 68 18.40 5.07 8.93
CA THR A 68 19.65 5.76 8.58
C THR A 68 19.72 7.08 9.35
N VAL A 69 20.39 7.08 10.50
CA VAL A 69 20.89 8.31 11.11
C VAL A 69 22.16 8.68 10.38
N THR A 70 22.10 9.72 9.54
CA THR A 70 23.31 10.36 9.02
C THR A 70 23.89 11.21 10.14
N GLN A 71 25.02 10.80 10.72
CA GLN A 71 25.91 11.66 11.52
C GLN A 71 27.16 11.97 10.72
#